data_AF-A0A8T0TAR9-F1
#
_entry.id   AF-A0A8T0TAR9-F1
#
_cell.length_a   1.000
_cell.length_b   1.000
_cell.length_c   1.000
_cell.angle_alpha   90.00
_cell.angle_beta   90.00
_cell.angle_gamma   90.00
#
_symmetry.space_group_name_H-M   'P 1'
#
loop_
_entity.id
_entity.type
_entity.pdbx_description
1 polymer ?
#
loop_
_entity_poly.entity_id
_entity_poly.type
_entity_poly.pdbx_seq_one_letter_code
_entity_poly.pdbx_strand_id
1 'polypeptide(L)'
;MSKLARSTGNTHPTQAVPTRPRHRKLMASALGAVTARPHLHPAVALALPAATARKFLFRSRAASTMDAASASSPGSEKTTTTVFVAGSTGRTGKRVVEKLLAKGFGVVAGTTDLQRARGSLPQDPNLRLVTADVTEGADMLVEAVRGVDAVVCATGFRRSFDPFAPWKVDNFGTVNLVEACRKAGVTRFILVSSILVNGAAMGQLLNPAYIVLNLLGLTLVAKLQAEKHIRRSGINYTIVRPGGLTDQPPTGNIVMEPEDTLYSGSISRDQVAEVAVEALLCPESSYKVVEIIARPDAPNRPLQDIFAAIKQN
;
A
#
# COMPACT_ATOMS: atom_id res chain seq x y z
N MET A 1 -61.96 -53.55 -24.18
CA MET A 1 -62.63 -52.81 -25.26
C MET A 1 -61.60 -51.89 -25.92
N SER A 2 -61.00 -52.39 -27.03
CA SER A 2 -60.88 -51.77 -28.38
C SER A 2 -59.91 -50.58 -28.50
N LYS A 3 -58.69 -50.71 -29.06
CA LYS A 3 -58.26 -50.83 -30.49
C LYS A 3 -58.35 -49.54 -31.34
N LEU A 4 -57.19 -49.20 -31.94
CA LEU A 4 -56.91 -48.52 -33.24
C LEU A 4 -57.43 -47.06 -33.44
N ALA A 5 -56.89 -46.19 -34.31
CA ALA A 5 -55.64 -45.98 -35.06
C ALA A 5 -55.87 -44.77 -36.01
N ARG A 6 -54.79 -44.23 -36.60
CA ARG A 6 -54.70 -43.35 -37.80
C ARG A 6 -54.98 -41.85 -37.58
N SER A 7 -54.44 -40.90 -38.35
CA SER A 7 -53.36 -40.76 -39.36
C SER A 7 -53.57 -39.37 -40.01
N THR A 8 -52.53 -38.81 -40.64
CA THR A 8 -52.52 -37.66 -41.59
C THR A 8 -52.66 -36.26 -40.97
N GLY A 9 -52.02 -35.20 -41.45
CA GLY A 9 -51.21 -35.01 -42.65
C GLY A 9 -50.48 -33.66 -42.61
N ASN A 10 -49.41 -33.63 -43.40
CA ASN A 10 -48.46 -32.56 -43.66
C ASN A 10 -49.12 -31.35 -44.35
N THR A 11 -48.59 -30.12 -44.18
CA THR A 11 -48.39 -29.10 -45.25
C THR A 11 -47.84 -27.76 -44.68
N HIS A 12 -46.61 -27.43 -45.06
CA HIS A 12 -46.14 -26.04 -45.16
C HIS A 12 -46.70 -25.40 -46.44
N PRO A 13 -46.88 -24.06 -46.45
CA PRO A 13 -46.01 -23.27 -47.34
C PRO A 13 -45.53 -21.92 -46.76
N THR A 14 -44.24 -21.70 -46.98
CA THR A 14 -43.51 -20.53 -47.50
C THR A 14 -44.13 -19.11 -47.57
N GLN A 15 -43.28 -18.16 -47.11
CA GLN A 15 -42.96 -16.81 -47.62
C GLN A 15 -43.89 -15.61 -47.32
N ALA A 16 -43.32 -14.58 -46.69
CA ALA A 16 -42.99 -13.31 -47.37
C ALA A 16 -42.13 -12.38 -46.50
N VAL A 17 -41.03 -11.89 -47.08
CA VAL A 17 -40.16 -10.80 -46.63
C VAL A 17 -40.77 -9.46 -47.05
N PRO A 18 -40.55 -8.37 -46.29
CA PRO A 18 -40.49 -7.05 -46.91
C PRO A 18 -39.14 -6.35 -46.71
N THR A 19 -38.74 -5.78 -47.83
CA THR A 19 -37.54 -5.06 -48.23
C THR A 19 -37.32 -3.71 -47.53
N ARG A 20 -36.04 -3.35 -47.34
CA ARG A 20 -35.55 -1.98 -47.14
C ARG A 20 -35.88 -1.06 -48.33
N PRO A 21 -35.91 0.26 -48.11
CA PRO A 21 -35.43 1.22 -49.10
C PRO A 21 -34.12 1.91 -48.65
N ARG A 22 -33.23 2.09 -49.63
CA ARG A 22 -32.03 2.97 -49.60
C ARG A 22 -32.35 4.23 -50.40
N HIS A 23 -31.89 5.40 -49.95
CA HIS A 23 -31.48 6.55 -50.79
C HIS A 23 -30.40 7.33 -50.00
N ARG A 24 -29.10 7.26 -50.37
CA ARG A 24 -28.31 8.19 -51.25
C ARG A 24 -28.41 9.66 -50.80
N LYS A 25 -27.37 10.21 -50.15
CA LYS A 25 -26.12 10.86 -50.65
C LYS A 25 -26.30 12.35 -51.00
N LEU A 26 -25.54 13.22 -50.33
CA LEU A 26 -24.87 14.47 -50.81
C LEU A 26 -24.07 15.03 -49.60
N MET A 27 -22.73 15.14 -49.67
CA MET A 27 -21.93 16.32 -50.10
C MET A 27 -22.15 17.54 -49.18
N ALA A 28 -21.19 18.31 -48.69
CA ALA A 28 -19.75 18.44 -48.91
C ALA A 28 -19.11 19.30 -47.80
N SER A 29 -17.76 19.24 -47.73
CA SER A 29 -16.81 20.36 -47.52
C SER A 29 -17.09 21.47 -46.50
N ALA A 30 -16.21 21.61 -45.51
CA ALA A 30 -15.56 22.90 -45.24
C ALA A 30 -14.15 22.70 -44.63
N LEU A 31 -13.14 22.94 -45.47
CA LEU A 31 -11.79 23.36 -45.08
C LEU A 31 -11.86 24.60 -44.18
N GLY A 32 -11.01 24.64 -43.17
CA GLY A 32 -10.80 25.82 -42.33
C GLY A 32 -9.46 25.73 -41.60
N ALA A 33 -8.37 25.69 -42.36
CA ALA A 33 -7.04 26.01 -41.84
C ALA A 33 -7.01 27.49 -41.48
N VAL A 34 -6.71 27.82 -40.22
CA VAL A 34 -6.24 29.16 -39.84
C VAL A 34 -4.94 29.00 -39.08
N THR A 35 -3.87 29.21 -39.83
CA THR A 35 -2.53 29.55 -39.36
C THR A 35 -2.56 30.95 -38.74
N ALA A 36 -2.09 31.09 -37.50
CA ALA A 36 -1.46 32.32 -37.03
C ALA A 36 -0.68 32.06 -35.74
N ARG A 37 0.65 31.90 -35.87
CA ARG A 37 1.61 32.29 -34.83
C ARG A 37 1.63 33.82 -34.78
N PRO A 38 1.89 34.41 -33.61
CA PRO A 38 3.08 35.27 -33.58
C PRO A 38 3.96 35.13 -32.34
N HIS A 39 5.26 35.32 -32.59
CA HIS A 39 6.26 35.99 -31.76
C HIS A 39 6.79 35.31 -30.48
N LEU A 40 7.92 34.61 -30.67
CA LEU A 40 9.02 34.55 -29.72
C LEU A 40 9.60 35.95 -29.45
N HIS A 41 9.86 36.26 -28.19
CA HIS A 41 10.89 37.19 -27.74
C HIS A 41 11.70 36.53 -26.59
N PRO A 42 12.94 36.99 -26.35
CA PRO A 42 14.06 36.11 -26.06
C PRO A 42 14.30 35.86 -24.56
N ALA A 43 15.13 34.85 -24.34
CA ALA A 43 15.63 34.37 -23.06
C ALA A 43 16.12 35.47 -22.11
N VAL A 44 15.67 35.38 -20.86
CA VAL A 44 16.40 35.90 -19.70
C VAL A 44 16.90 34.69 -18.92
N ALA A 45 18.16 34.34 -19.17
CA ALA A 45 18.90 33.37 -18.39
C ALA A 45 19.30 34.03 -17.07
N LEU A 46 18.57 33.74 -15.99
CA LEU A 46 19.01 34.07 -14.64
C LEU A 46 19.90 32.94 -14.13
N ALA A 47 21.20 33.20 -14.11
CA ALA A 47 22.21 32.32 -13.57
C ALA A 47 21.97 32.10 -12.06
N LEU A 48 21.77 30.83 -11.67
CA LEU A 48 21.87 30.38 -10.28
C LEU A 48 23.32 29.93 -10.02
N PRO A 49 23.97 30.39 -8.94
CA PRO A 49 25.32 29.97 -8.63
C PRO A 49 25.35 28.51 -8.15
N ALA A 50 26.26 27.74 -8.75
CA ALA A 50 26.59 26.38 -8.38
C ALA A 50 27.01 26.30 -6.90
N ALA A 51 26.23 25.58 -6.09
CA ALA A 51 26.60 25.26 -4.73
C ALA A 51 27.73 24.22 -4.74
N THR A 52 28.84 24.62 -4.12
CA THR A 52 30.09 23.92 -3.91
C THR A 52 29.92 22.48 -3.41
N ALA A 53 30.21 21.50 -4.26
CA ALA A 53 30.47 20.14 -3.85
C ALA A 53 31.77 20.10 -3.01
N ARG A 54 31.64 20.00 -1.69
CA ARG A 54 32.78 19.71 -0.80
C ARG A 54 33.25 18.28 -1.06
N LYS A 55 34.29 18.15 -1.89
CA LYS A 55 35.15 16.96 -1.95
C LYS A 55 35.81 16.76 -0.58
N PHE A 56 35.40 15.74 0.15
CA PHE A 56 36.16 15.29 1.32
C PHE A 56 37.38 14.51 0.81
N LEU A 57 38.50 15.22 0.72
CA LEU A 57 39.81 14.68 0.41
C LEU A 57 40.33 13.93 1.65
N PHE A 58 40.27 12.60 1.66
CA PHE A 58 40.96 11.80 2.66
C PHE A 58 42.47 11.91 2.41
N ARG A 59 43.15 12.63 3.31
CA ARG A 59 44.61 12.81 3.28
C ARG A 59 45.25 11.57 3.90
N SER A 60 46.06 10.88 3.10
CA SER A 60 47.06 9.90 3.53
C SER A 60 48.00 10.48 4.58
N ARG A 61 48.31 9.70 5.62
CA ARG A 61 49.59 9.82 6.32
C ARG A 61 50.11 8.45 6.76
N ALA A 62 51.35 8.21 6.37
CA ALA A 62 52.12 7.01 6.57
C ALA A 62 52.45 6.74 8.05
N ALA A 63 52.76 5.47 8.30
CA ALA A 63 53.13 4.86 9.56
C ALA A 63 54.32 5.51 10.28
N SER A 64 54.32 5.42 11.62
CA SER A 64 55.51 5.13 12.42
C SER A 64 55.15 4.67 13.84
N THR A 65 55.75 3.53 14.18
CA THR A 65 56.23 3.03 15.48
C THR A 65 55.25 2.71 16.61
N MET A 66 55.47 1.49 17.12
CA MET A 66 54.80 0.77 18.20
C MET A 66 54.91 1.50 19.54
N ASP A 67 53.81 1.51 20.29
CA ASP A 67 53.88 1.17 21.70
C ASP A 67 52.59 0.47 22.14
N ALA A 68 52.74 -0.62 22.89
CA ALA A 68 51.67 -1.51 23.27
C ALA A 68 51.00 -1.00 24.55
N ALA A 69 49.76 -0.53 24.43
CA ALA A 69 48.87 -0.34 25.58
C ALA A 69 47.43 -0.66 25.14
N SER A 70 46.77 -1.52 25.92
CA SER A 70 45.42 -2.01 25.68
C SER A 70 44.42 -0.85 25.60
N ALA A 71 43.95 -0.56 24.39
CA ALA A 71 42.78 0.28 24.16
C ALA A 71 41.64 -0.64 23.72
N SER A 72 40.66 -0.82 24.59
CA SER A 72 39.35 -1.33 24.22
C SER A 72 38.79 -0.44 23.13
N SER A 73 38.60 -0.99 21.93
CA SER A 73 37.93 -0.30 20.83
C SER A 73 36.56 0.22 21.31
N PRO A 74 36.21 1.50 21.07
CA PRO A 74 34.85 1.96 21.30
C PRO A 74 33.94 1.12 20.40
N GLY A 75 33.03 0.38 21.03
CA GLY A 75 32.08 -0.47 20.34
C GLY A 75 31.33 0.37 19.31
N SER A 76 31.30 -0.11 18.07
CA SER A 76 30.31 0.31 17.10
C SER A 76 28.94 0.05 17.73
N GLU A 77 28.35 1.04 18.39
CA GLU A 77 26.95 1.02 18.80
C GLU A 77 26.15 0.70 17.53
N LYS A 78 25.65 -0.53 17.42
CA LYS A 78 24.69 -0.86 16.37
C LYS A 78 23.47 0.00 16.66
N THR A 79 23.30 1.08 15.90
CA THR A 79 22.09 1.90 15.97
C THR A 79 20.92 1.02 15.59
N THR A 80 20.13 0.63 16.59
CA THR A 80 18.94 -0.19 16.39
C THR A 80 17.92 0.60 15.59
N THR A 81 17.56 0.10 14.40
CA THR A 81 16.50 0.70 13.59
C THR A 81 15.20 0.70 14.38
N THR A 82 14.57 1.88 14.49
CA THR A 82 13.35 2.11 15.26
C THR A 82 12.17 2.35 14.34
N VAL A 83 11.07 1.63 14.58
CA VAL A 83 9.88 1.65 13.72
C VAL A 83 8.67 2.11 14.54
N PHE A 84 7.97 3.13 14.05
CA PHE A 84 6.68 3.52 14.60
C PHE A 84 5.56 2.67 13.99
N VAL A 85 4.70 2.08 14.83
CA VAL A 85 3.56 1.26 14.38
C VAL A 85 2.26 1.95 14.74
N ALA A 86 1.57 2.50 13.73
CA ALA A 86 0.22 3.02 13.89
C ALA A 86 -0.80 1.87 13.89
N GLY A 87 -1.77 1.92 14.81
CA GLY A 87 -2.72 0.81 14.98
C GLY A 87 -2.10 -0.40 15.69
N SER A 88 -1.07 -0.17 16.51
CA SER A 88 -0.29 -1.21 17.23
C SER A 88 -1.14 -2.17 18.08
N THR A 89 -2.28 -1.73 18.59
CA THR A 89 -3.20 -2.57 19.39
C THR A 89 -4.27 -3.30 18.56
N GLY A 90 -4.27 -3.11 17.24
CA GLY A 90 -5.14 -3.83 16.30
C GLY A 90 -4.67 -5.27 16.05
N ARG A 91 -5.54 -6.09 15.45
CA ARG A 91 -5.24 -7.52 15.20
C ARG A 91 -3.99 -7.74 14.35
N THR A 92 -3.79 -6.94 13.30
CA THR A 92 -2.58 -7.00 12.46
C THR A 92 -1.43 -6.23 13.11
N GLY A 93 -1.70 -5.05 13.68
CA GLY A 93 -0.67 -4.21 14.29
C GLY A 93 0.09 -4.89 15.44
N LYS A 94 -0.59 -5.68 16.28
CA LYS A 94 0.06 -6.45 17.36
C LYS A 94 1.11 -7.42 16.82
N ARG A 95 0.74 -8.14 15.75
CA ARG A 95 1.63 -9.10 15.07
C ARG A 95 2.81 -8.40 14.41
N VAL A 96 2.61 -7.18 13.89
CA VAL A 96 3.70 -6.35 13.38
C VAL A 96 4.67 -5.99 14.51
N VAL A 97 4.16 -5.52 15.66
CA VAL A 97 4.98 -5.21 16.84
C VAL A 97 5.78 -6.43 17.29
N GLU A 98 5.13 -7.58 17.48
CA GLU A 98 5.77 -8.83 17.90
C GLU A 98 6.89 -9.26 16.92
N LYS A 99 6.64 -9.20 15.62
CA LYS A 99 7.63 -9.58 14.59
C LYS A 99 8.79 -8.60 14.50
N LEU A 100 8.55 -7.30 14.67
CA LEU A 100 9.61 -6.30 14.73
C LEU A 100 10.54 -6.55 15.91
N LEU A 101 9.97 -6.74 17.11
CA LEU A 101 10.74 -7.04 18.33
C LEU A 101 11.52 -8.35 18.19
N ALA A 102 10.91 -9.40 17.64
CA ALA A 102 11.57 -10.67 17.38
C ALA A 102 12.76 -10.57 16.40
N LYS A 103 12.74 -9.57 15.50
CA LYS A 103 13.86 -9.26 14.60
C LYS A 103 14.87 -8.25 15.17
N GLY A 104 14.68 -7.82 16.42
CA GLY A 104 15.59 -6.91 17.13
C GLY A 104 15.42 -5.43 16.78
N PHE A 105 14.28 -5.03 16.21
CA PHE A 105 13.98 -3.60 15.99
C PHE A 105 13.55 -2.91 17.28
N GLY A 106 13.83 -1.62 17.37
CA GLY A 106 13.15 -0.70 18.28
C GLY A 106 11.73 -0.47 17.79
N VAL A 107 10.75 -0.45 18.68
CA VAL A 107 9.34 -0.23 18.32
C VAL A 107 8.73 0.90 19.12
N VAL A 108 8.17 1.87 18.41
CA VAL A 108 7.29 2.89 19.01
C VAL A 108 5.84 2.54 18.65
N ALA A 109 5.12 1.94 19.59
CA ALA A 109 3.74 1.54 19.40
C ALA A 109 2.79 2.73 19.64
N GLY A 110 2.26 3.27 18.54
CA GLY A 110 1.22 4.31 18.55
C GLY A 110 -0.16 3.71 18.82
N THR A 111 -0.84 4.20 19.85
CA THR A 111 -2.17 3.73 20.27
C THR A 111 -3.02 4.89 20.79
N THR A 112 -4.34 4.80 20.66
CA THR A 112 -5.26 5.75 21.31
C THR A 112 -5.49 5.41 22.79
N ASP A 113 -5.04 4.25 23.25
CA ASP A 113 -5.29 3.71 24.59
C ASP A 113 -4.03 2.99 25.09
N LEU A 114 -3.31 3.65 26.01
CA LEU A 114 -2.08 3.15 26.60
C LEU A 114 -2.32 1.97 27.54
N GLN A 115 -3.46 1.92 28.25
CA GLN A 115 -3.76 0.82 29.17
C GLN A 115 -4.03 -0.45 28.40
N ARG A 116 -4.83 -0.37 27.33
CA ARG A 116 -5.03 -1.50 26.41
C ARG A 116 -3.71 -1.96 25.80
N ALA A 117 -2.82 -1.05 25.42
CA ALA A 117 -1.51 -1.42 24.89
C ALA A 117 -0.66 -2.18 25.91
N ARG A 118 -0.55 -1.69 27.15
CA ARG A 118 0.19 -2.38 28.23
C ARG A 118 -0.33 -3.78 28.51
N GLY A 119 -1.64 -3.99 28.43
CA GLY A 119 -2.26 -5.29 28.68
C GLY A 119 -2.25 -6.25 27.48
N SER A 120 -1.81 -5.82 26.29
CA SER A 120 -2.00 -6.63 25.08
C SER A 120 -0.84 -6.63 24.07
N LEU A 121 0.24 -5.91 24.38
CA LEU A 121 1.53 -5.99 23.69
C LEU A 121 2.55 -6.66 24.63
N PRO A 122 3.60 -7.28 24.08
CA PRO A 122 4.66 -7.88 24.88
C PRO A 122 5.38 -6.83 25.74
N GLN A 123 5.91 -7.25 26.89
CA GLN A 123 6.85 -6.43 27.66
C GLN A 123 8.25 -6.65 27.09
N ASP A 124 8.82 -5.62 26.47
CA ASP A 124 10.14 -5.68 25.83
C ASP A 124 10.88 -4.35 26.05
N PRO A 125 12.18 -4.35 26.39
CA PRO A 125 12.95 -3.12 26.58
C PRO A 125 13.04 -2.26 25.30
N ASN A 126 12.88 -2.85 24.12
CA ASN A 126 12.88 -2.15 22.84
C ASN A 126 11.49 -1.63 22.44
N LEU A 127 10.45 -1.85 23.27
CA LEU A 127 9.09 -1.37 23.03
C LEU A 127 8.79 -0.11 23.85
N ARG A 128 8.50 0.99 23.16
CA ARG A 128 7.96 2.22 23.74
C ARG A 128 6.52 2.43 23.32
N LEU A 129 5.65 2.76 24.27
CA LEU A 129 4.24 3.10 24.00
C LEU A 129 4.06 4.61 23.93
N VAL A 130 3.35 5.10 22.91
CA VAL A 130 3.00 6.52 22.79
C VAL A 130 1.52 6.68 22.42
N THR A 131 0.90 7.73 22.94
CA THR A 131 -0.45 8.10 22.51
C THR A 131 -0.38 8.66 21.10
N ALA A 132 -1.15 8.08 20.18
CA ALA A 132 -1.26 8.54 18.81
C ALA A 132 -2.66 8.22 18.27
N ASP A 133 -3.45 9.26 18.04
CA ASP A 133 -4.69 9.18 17.28
C ASP A 133 -4.46 9.81 15.90
N VAL A 134 -4.60 9.00 14.86
CA VAL A 134 -4.36 9.46 13.48
C VAL A 134 -5.38 10.52 13.03
N THR A 135 -6.50 10.65 13.72
CA THR A 135 -7.58 11.59 13.39
C THR A 135 -7.37 13.00 13.96
N GLU A 136 -6.40 13.20 14.87
CA GLU A 136 -6.12 14.49 15.51
C GLU A 136 -5.24 15.45 14.68
N GLY A 137 -4.85 15.03 13.47
CA GLY A 137 -4.07 15.85 12.56
C GLY A 137 -2.57 15.54 12.58
N ALA A 138 -1.86 16.01 11.54
CA ALA A 138 -0.45 15.72 11.36
C ALA A 138 0.44 16.27 12.47
N ASP A 139 0.15 17.47 13.00
CA ASP A 139 1.01 18.13 13.99
C ASP A 139 1.12 17.35 15.31
N MET A 140 0.01 16.75 15.76
CA MET A 140 0.01 15.89 16.95
C MET A 140 0.82 14.60 16.74
N LEU A 141 0.89 14.12 15.50
CA LEU A 141 1.61 12.89 15.15
C LEU A 141 3.11 13.12 14.96
N VAL A 142 3.56 14.36 14.69
CA VAL A 142 5.00 14.67 14.49
C VAL A 142 5.83 14.22 15.69
N GLU A 143 5.38 14.51 16.91
CA GLU A 143 6.10 14.10 18.12
C GLU A 143 6.13 12.58 18.29
N ALA A 144 5.07 11.89 17.89
CA ALA A 144 4.99 10.43 18.00
C ALA A 144 5.96 9.72 17.05
N VAL A 145 6.20 10.28 15.85
CA VAL A 145 7.11 9.72 14.83
C VAL A 145 8.50 10.36 14.85
N ARG A 146 8.78 11.31 15.74
CA ARG A 146 10.08 11.99 15.81
C ARG A 146 11.19 10.99 16.17
N GLY A 147 12.23 10.94 15.34
CA GLY A 147 13.43 10.13 15.57
C GLY A 147 13.26 8.63 15.24
N VAL A 148 12.17 8.23 14.60
CA VAL A 148 12.04 6.85 14.06
C VAL A 148 12.56 6.78 12.63
N ASP A 149 13.03 5.61 12.21
CA ASP A 149 13.57 5.40 10.87
C ASP A 149 12.47 5.06 9.84
N ALA A 150 11.39 4.43 10.31
CA ALA A 150 10.28 4.01 9.46
C ALA A 150 8.94 4.02 10.20
N VAL A 151 7.86 4.09 9.41
CA VAL A 151 6.49 3.95 9.89
C VAL A 151 5.81 2.76 9.24
N VAL A 152 5.13 1.93 10.05
CA VAL A 152 4.17 0.93 9.57
C VAL A 152 2.75 1.36 9.98
N CYS A 153 1.92 1.64 9.00
CA CYS A 153 0.52 1.99 9.16
C CYS A 153 -0.35 0.74 9.01
N ALA A 154 -0.75 0.16 10.15
CA ALA A 154 -1.69 -0.96 10.23
C ALA A 154 -3.02 -0.52 10.87
N THR A 155 -3.39 0.74 10.67
CA THR A 155 -4.67 1.28 11.14
C THR A 155 -5.83 0.70 10.33
N GLY A 156 -6.98 0.68 10.98
CA GLY A 156 -8.26 0.35 10.36
C GLY A 156 -9.36 0.90 11.23
N PHE A 157 -10.38 1.48 10.60
CA PHE A 157 -11.51 2.01 11.36
C PHE A 157 -12.17 0.91 12.19
N ARG A 158 -12.59 1.27 13.41
CA ARG A 158 -13.46 0.41 14.20
C ARG A 158 -14.89 0.60 13.70
N ARG A 159 -15.66 -0.49 13.58
CA ARG A 159 -17.07 -0.39 13.21
C ARG A 159 -17.78 0.50 14.24
N SER A 160 -18.45 1.52 13.74
CA SER A 160 -19.16 2.52 14.53
C SER A 160 -20.38 2.97 13.75
N PHE A 161 -21.31 3.66 14.43
CA PHE A 161 -22.44 4.31 13.79
C PHE A 161 -22.05 5.56 12.97
N ASP A 162 -20.79 6.00 13.03
CA ASP A 162 -20.27 7.06 12.18
C ASP A 162 -19.97 6.53 10.75
N PRO A 163 -20.75 6.94 9.73
CA PRO A 163 -20.53 6.49 8.35
C PRO A 163 -19.22 7.04 7.75
N PHE A 164 -18.64 8.08 8.33
CA PHE A 164 -17.38 8.68 7.89
C PHE A 164 -16.15 8.11 8.61
N ALA A 165 -16.32 7.16 9.55
CA ALA A 165 -15.20 6.53 10.25
C ALA A 165 -14.11 5.95 9.32
N PRO A 166 -14.44 5.28 8.19
CA PRO A 166 -13.43 4.84 7.23
C PRO A 166 -12.65 6.00 6.61
N TRP A 167 -13.33 7.11 6.27
CA TRP A 167 -12.66 8.29 5.72
C TRP A 167 -11.76 8.97 6.74
N LYS A 168 -12.21 9.11 7.99
CA LYS A 168 -11.42 9.70 9.08
C LYS A 168 -10.14 8.91 9.36
N VAL A 169 -10.24 7.59 9.42
CA VAL A 169 -9.11 6.73 9.82
C VAL A 169 -8.28 6.27 8.62
N ASP A 170 -8.90 5.63 7.63
CA ASP A 170 -8.16 5.00 6.54
C ASP A 170 -7.66 6.01 5.50
N ASN A 171 -8.37 7.14 5.31
CA ASN A 171 -7.93 8.22 4.42
C ASN A 171 -7.21 9.35 5.18
N PHE A 172 -7.97 10.21 5.86
CA PHE A 172 -7.40 11.40 6.52
C PHE A 172 -6.34 11.03 7.57
N GLY A 173 -6.54 9.94 8.32
CA GLY A 173 -5.55 9.46 9.27
C GLY A 173 -4.24 9.02 8.62
N THR A 174 -4.32 8.31 7.50
CA THR A 174 -3.13 7.94 6.71
C THR A 174 -2.45 9.18 6.14
N VAL A 175 -3.21 10.14 5.59
CA VAL A 175 -2.70 11.42 5.09
C VAL A 175 -1.95 12.18 6.19
N ASN A 176 -2.57 12.32 7.37
CA ASN A 176 -1.98 12.96 8.53
C ASN A 176 -0.65 12.32 8.93
N LEU A 177 -0.59 10.99 8.92
CA LEU A 177 0.63 10.26 9.29
C LEU A 177 1.75 10.44 8.25
N VAL A 178 1.42 10.48 6.95
CA VAL A 178 2.39 10.77 5.89
C VAL A 178 2.93 12.20 6.01
N GLU A 179 2.05 13.18 6.28
CA GLU A 179 2.49 14.57 6.49
C GLU A 179 3.33 14.72 7.76
N ALA A 180 3.01 13.97 8.83
CA ALA A 180 3.83 13.92 10.02
C ALA A 180 5.22 13.33 9.73
N CYS A 181 5.30 12.26 8.92
CA CYS A 181 6.58 11.70 8.46
C CYS A 181 7.42 12.73 7.71
N ARG A 182 6.79 13.46 6.77
CA ARG A 182 7.47 14.53 6.01
C ARG A 182 8.03 15.62 6.92
N LYS A 183 7.25 16.07 7.90
CA LYS A 183 7.66 17.10 8.88
C LYS A 183 8.78 16.60 9.80
N ALA A 184 8.74 15.33 10.20
CA ALA A 184 9.74 14.71 11.07
C ALA A 184 10.99 14.19 10.34
N GLY A 185 11.01 14.20 9.01
CA GLY A 185 12.12 13.68 8.21
C GLY A 185 12.14 12.15 8.07
N VAL A 186 11.05 11.47 8.39
CA VAL A 186 10.92 10.01 8.22
C VAL A 186 10.70 9.69 6.74
N THR A 187 11.54 8.83 6.19
CA THR A 187 11.57 8.59 4.73
C THR A 187 10.92 7.28 4.31
N ARG A 188 10.73 6.32 5.23
CA ARG A 188 10.21 4.97 4.93
C ARG A 188 8.80 4.77 5.51
N PHE A 189 7.86 4.35 4.67
CA PHE A 189 6.45 4.19 5.06
C PHE A 189 5.81 2.91 4.50
N ILE A 190 5.27 2.06 5.34
CA ILE A 190 4.55 0.84 4.94
C ILE A 190 3.07 1.01 5.24
N LEU A 191 2.19 0.82 4.25
CA LEU A 191 0.74 0.84 4.45
C LEU A 191 0.18 -0.58 4.31
N VAL A 192 -0.64 -1.00 5.27
CA VAL A 192 -1.53 -2.17 5.12
C VAL A 192 -2.89 -1.69 4.61
N SER A 193 -3.12 -1.89 3.31
CA SER A 193 -4.33 -1.52 2.58
C SER A 193 -5.27 -2.73 2.40
N SER A 194 -5.78 -2.95 1.19
CA SER A 194 -6.66 -4.07 0.82
C SER A 194 -6.59 -4.32 -0.69
N ILE A 195 -6.76 -5.56 -1.14
CA ILE A 195 -7.15 -5.80 -2.55
C ILE A 195 -8.51 -5.14 -2.83
N LEU A 196 -8.89 -5.03 -4.10
CA LEU A 196 -10.15 -4.43 -4.57
C LEU A 196 -10.32 -2.94 -4.26
N VAL A 197 -9.31 -2.24 -3.73
CA VAL A 197 -9.36 -0.76 -3.57
C VAL A 197 -9.61 -0.05 -4.89
N ASN A 198 -9.08 -0.57 -6.00
CA ASN A 198 -9.34 -0.11 -7.37
C ASN A 198 -10.41 -0.95 -8.09
N GLY A 199 -11.26 -1.68 -7.35
CA GLY A 199 -12.20 -2.65 -7.91
C GLY A 199 -13.15 -2.08 -8.96
N ALA A 200 -13.57 -0.81 -8.84
CA ALA A 200 -14.38 -0.14 -9.87
C ALA A 200 -13.68 -0.08 -11.23
N ALA A 201 -12.40 0.30 -11.27
CA ALA A 201 -11.62 0.36 -12.50
C ALA A 201 -11.32 -1.04 -13.07
N MET A 202 -11.25 -2.04 -12.19
CA MET A 202 -11.06 -3.45 -12.54
C MET A 202 -12.36 -4.17 -12.98
N GLY A 203 -13.49 -3.46 -13.10
CA GLY A 203 -14.78 -4.08 -13.44
C GLY A 203 -15.38 -4.96 -12.34
N GLN A 204 -14.92 -4.83 -11.09
CA GLN A 204 -15.33 -5.62 -9.93
C GLN A 204 -16.51 -5.00 -9.15
N LEU A 205 -17.32 -4.13 -9.77
CA LEU A 205 -18.47 -3.49 -9.11
C LEU A 205 -19.50 -4.50 -8.58
N LEU A 206 -19.64 -5.65 -9.24
CA LEU A 206 -20.54 -6.74 -8.85
C LEU A 206 -19.87 -7.80 -7.96
N ASN A 207 -18.60 -7.63 -7.61
CA ASN A 207 -17.89 -8.56 -6.72
C ASN A 207 -18.49 -8.46 -5.30
N PRO A 208 -18.95 -9.57 -4.69
CA PRO A 208 -19.58 -9.53 -3.38
C PRO A 208 -18.69 -8.92 -2.29
N ALA A 209 -17.37 -9.18 -2.32
CA ALA A 209 -16.44 -8.59 -1.38
C ALA A 209 -16.31 -7.08 -1.58
N TYR A 210 -16.25 -6.61 -2.83
CA TYR A 210 -16.20 -5.19 -3.16
C TYR A 210 -17.45 -4.46 -2.65
N ILE A 211 -18.63 -5.04 -2.86
CA ILE A 211 -19.91 -4.49 -2.40
C ILE A 211 -19.93 -4.43 -0.87
N VAL A 212 -19.68 -5.55 -0.19
CA VAL A 212 -19.75 -5.64 1.28
C VAL A 212 -18.76 -4.68 1.96
N LEU A 213 -17.54 -4.56 1.42
CA LEU A 213 -16.55 -3.65 1.98
C LEU A 213 -16.95 -2.19 1.79
N ASN A 214 -17.50 -1.82 0.63
CA ASN A 214 -17.95 -0.44 0.39
C ASN A 214 -19.27 -0.06 1.05
N LEU A 215 -20.13 -1.02 1.41
CA LEU A 215 -21.33 -0.76 2.23
C LEU A 215 -20.98 -0.15 3.60
N LEU A 216 -19.76 -0.38 4.08
CA LEU A 216 -19.23 0.21 5.30
C LEU A 216 -18.52 1.55 4.99
N GLY A 217 -19.29 2.56 4.56
CA GLY A 217 -18.79 3.94 4.42
C GLY A 217 -17.73 4.13 3.33
N LEU A 218 -17.79 3.35 2.24
CA LEU A 218 -16.86 3.42 1.11
C LEU A 218 -15.38 3.22 1.50
N THR A 219 -15.10 2.32 2.44
CA THR A 219 -13.73 2.08 2.96
C THR A 219 -12.69 1.81 1.86
N LEU A 220 -13.04 1.08 0.79
CA LEU A 220 -12.11 0.80 -0.30
C LEU A 220 -11.77 2.07 -1.09
N VAL A 221 -12.75 2.95 -1.28
CA VAL A 221 -12.54 4.27 -1.90
C VAL A 221 -11.66 5.15 -0.99
N ALA A 222 -11.92 5.15 0.31
CA ALA A 222 -11.10 5.90 1.28
C ALA A 222 -9.64 5.44 1.25
N LYS A 223 -9.39 4.12 1.30
CA LYS A 223 -8.04 3.54 1.18
C LYS A 223 -7.38 3.88 -0.15
N LEU A 224 -8.11 3.81 -1.28
CA LEU A 224 -7.56 4.19 -2.59
C LEU A 224 -7.13 5.66 -2.64
N GLN A 225 -7.86 6.57 -2.00
CA GLN A 225 -7.46 7.98 -1.91
C GLN A 225 -6.22 8.17 -1.06
N ALA A 226 -6.10 7.44 0.05
CA ALA A 226 -4.90 7.42 0.88
C ALA A 226 -3.66 6.95 0.09
N GLU A 227 -3.81 5.86 -0.68
CA GLU A 227 -2.74 5.34 -1.54
C GLU A 227 -2.30 6.37 -2.58
N LYS A 228 -3.25 7.07 -3.22
CA LYS A 228 -2.93 8.15 -4.16
C LYS A 228 -2.16 9.30 -3.49
N HIS A 229 -2.51 9.65 -2.25
CA HIS A 229 -1.77 10.66 -1.48
C HIS A 229 -0.34 10.20 -1.19
N ILE A 230 -0.17 8.97 -0.70
CA ILE A 230 1.15 8.38 -0.44
C ILE A 230 2.03 8.45 -1.70
N ARG A 231 1.50 8.04 -2.86
CA ARG A 231 2.25 8.10 -4.13
C ARG A 231 2.68 9.52 -4.48
N ARG A 232 1.76 10.50 -4.39
CA ARG A 232 2.05 11.91 -4.67
C ARG A 232 3.03 12.54 -3.67
N SER A 233 3.07 12.04 -2.44
CA SER A 233 3.95 12.56 -1.40
C SER A 233 5.44 12.30 -1.66
N GLY A 234 5.78 11.31 -2.50
CA GLY A 234 7.16 10.94 -2.81
C GLY A 234 7.91 10.22 -1.67
N ILE A 235 7.26 9.95 -0.54
CA ILE A 235 7.84 9.15 0.55
C ILE A 235 8.18 7.74 0.03
N ASN A 236 9.28 7.14 0.49
CA ASN A 236 9.62 5.77 0.10
C ASN A 236 8.60 4.80 0.71
N TYR A 237 7.56 4.49 -0.06
CA TYR A 237 6.44 3.70 0.40
C TYR A 237 6.52 2.23 0.00
N THR A 238 5.84 1.38 0.75
CA THR A 238 5.34 0.09 0.24
C THR A 238 3.89 -0.04 0.66
N ILE A 239 3.00 -0.27 -0.31
CA ILE A 239 1.59 -0.51 -0.06
C ILE A 239 1.33 -2.00 -0.21
N VAL A 240 0.97 -2.63 0.90
CA VAL A 240 0.60 -4.05 0.95
C VAL A 240 -0.92 -4.12 0.91
N ARG A 241 -1.47 -4.73 -0.14
CA ARG A 241 -2.91 -4.94 -0.36
C ARG A 241 -3.26 -6.40 -0.09
N PRO A 242 -3.59 -6.79 1.15
CA PRO A 242 -3.96 -8.17 1.46
C PRO A 242 -5.36 -8.53 0.96
N GLY A 243 -5.57 -9.82 0.72
CA GLY A 243 -6.89 -10.43 0.60
C GLY A 243 -7.68 -10.48 1.91
N GLY A 244 -8.71 -11.32 1.95
CA GLY A 244 -9.54 -11.52 3.14
C GLY A 244 -8.72 -11.95 4.35
N LEU A 245 -8.68 -11.10 5.39
CA LEU A 245 -7.84 -11.32 6.57
C LEU A 245 -8.43 -12.37 7.52
N THR A 246 -7.63 -13.38 7.86
CA THR A 246 -7.97 -14.41 8.86
C THR A 246 -7.13 -14.26 10.13
N ASP A 247 -7.68 -14.69 11.27
CA ASP A 247 -6.93 -14.80 12.54
C ASP A 247 -6.37 -16.21 12.76
N GLN A 248 -6.54 -17.11 11.78
CA GLN A 248 -6.04 -18.48 11.84
C GLN A 248 -4.55 -18.53 11.48
N PRO A 249 -3.83 -19.57 11.94
CA PRO A 249 -2.46 -19.82 11.49
C PRO A 249 -2.37 -19.89 9.96
N PRO A 250 -1.19 -19.59 9.36
CA PRO A 250 -0.98 -19.71 7.92
C PRO A 250 -1.31 -21.12 7.40
N THR A 251 -2.18 -21.21 6.39
CA THR A 251 -2.61 -22.49 5.78
C THR A 251 -2.01 -22.72 4.39
N GLY A 252 -1.06 -21.90 3.98
CA GLY A 252 -0.40 -21.95 2.67
C GLY A 252 0.69 -20.90 2.54
N ASN A 253 1.36 -20.86 1.40
CA ASN A 253 2.44 -19.92 1.14
C ASN A 253 1.93 -18.62 0.54
N ILE A 254 2.69 -17.55 0.71
CA ILE A 254 2.34 -16.21 0.23
C ILE A 254 2.46 -16.18 -1.30
N VAL A 255 1.36 -15.82 -1.95
CA VAL A 255 1.34 -15.36 -3.34
C VAL A 255 1.33 -13.85 -3.30
N MET A 256 2.26 -13.24 -4.03
CA MET A 256 2.34 -11.80 -4.20
C MET A 256 2.21 -11.50 -5.68
N GLU A 257 1.37 -10.55 -6.03
CA GLU A 257 1.14 -10.10 -7.40
C GLU A 257 1.30 -8.58 -7.51
N PRO A 258 1.50 -8.04 -8.73
CA PRO A 258 1.42 -6.62 -9.00
C PRO A 258 0.04 -6.05 -8.65
N GLU A 259 -0.04 -4.72 -8.58
CA GLU A 259 -1.31 -4.04 -8.30
C GLU A 259 -2.41 -4.40 -9.32
N ASP A 260 -3.66 -4.42 -8.83
CA ASP A 260 -4.87 -4.63 -9.62
C ASP A 260 -4.91 -5.98 -10.37
N THR A 261 -4.32 -7.02 -9.77
CA THR A 261 -4.25 -8.38 -10.34
C THR A 261 -5.15 -9.37 -9.60
N LEU A 262 -5.23 -9.25 -8.26
CA LEU A 262 -6.00 -10.13 -7.39
C LEU A 262 -7.35 -9.52 -7.01
N TYR A 263 -8.41 -10.31 -7.17
CA TYR A 263 -9.80 -9.92 -6.86
C TYR A 263 -10.48 -10.84 -5.84
N SER A 264 -9.77 -11.87 -5.35
CA SER A 264 -10.24 -12.82 -4.35
C SER A 264 -9.07 -13.52 -3.66
N GLY A 265 -9.36 -14.26 -2.59
CA GLY A 265 -8.38 -14.97 -1.78
C GLY A 265 -8.32 -14.45 -0.35
N SER A 266 -7.71 -15.23 0.53
CA SER A 266 -7.56 -14.92 1.95
C SER A 266 -6.10 -15.06 2.38
N ILE A 267 -5.75 -14.45 3.50
CA ILE A 267 -4.40 -14.50 4.06
C ILE A 267 -4.45 -14.33 5.57
N SER A 268 -3.55 -15.01 6.29
CA SER A 268 -3.41 -14.83 7.73
C SER A 268 -2.84 -13.45 8.04
N ARG A 269 -3.34 -12.81 9.11
CA ARG A 269 -2.74 -11.58 9.63
C ARG A 269 -1.27 -11.75 10.04
N ASP A 270 -0.85 -12.97 10.36
CA ASP A 270 0.56 -13.27 10.63
C ASP A 270 1.41 -13.09 9.37
N GLN A 271 0.94 -13.58 8.22
CA GLN A 271 1.63 -13.41 6.95
C GLN A 271 1.61 -11.96 6.48
N VAL A 272 0.52 -11.23 6.71
CA VAL A 272 0.48 -9.78 6.40
C VAL A 272 1.49 -9.00 7.23
N ALA A 273 1.59 -9.30 8.53
CA ALA A 273 2.58 -8.68 9.40
C ALA A 273 4.01 -9.05 8.97
N GLU A 274 4.25 -10.29 8.55
CA GLU A 274 5.53 -10.74 8.01
C GLU A 274 5.93 -9.97 6.76
N VAL A 275 5.03 -9.83 5.77
CA VAL A 275 5.29 -9.04 4.55
C VAL A 275 5.57 -7.57 4.89
N ALA A 276 4.81 -6.98 5.80
CA ALA A 276 4.99 -5.58 6.20
C ALA A 276 6.35 -5.33 6.88
N VAL A 277 6.79 -6.26 7.73
CA VAL A 277 8.11 -6.20 8.39
C VAL A 277 9.23 -6.46 7.40
N GLU A 278 9.08 -7.44 6.50
CA GLU A 278 10.12 -7.76 5.53
C GLU A 278 10.29 -6.67 4.47
N ALA A 279 9.23 -5.93 4.14
CA ALA A 279 9.32 -4.74 3.30
C ALA A 279 10.26 -3.67 3.89
N LEU A 280 10.45 -3.61 5.21
CA LEU A 280 11.45 -2.69 5.80
C LEU A 280 12.89 -3.10 5.48
N LEU A 281 13.10 -4.39 5.24
CA LEU A 281 14.42 -5.00 5.02
C LEU A 281 14.76 -5.17 3.54
N CYS A 282 13.77 -5.26 2.65
CA CYS A 282 13.97 -5.48 1.22
C CYS A 282 14.00 -4.15 0.44
N PRO A 283 15.15 -3.73 -0.14
CA PRO A 283 15.22 -2.55 -1.00
C PRO A 283 14.26 -2.63 -2.19
N GLU A 284 14.03 -3.85 -2.71
CA GLU A 284 13.16 -4.14 -3.83
C GLU A 284 11.69 -3.85 -3.53
N SER A 285 11.30 -3.60 -2.28
CA SER A 285 9.94 -3.20 -1.93
C SER A 285 9.69 -1.69 -2.06
N SER A 286 10.75 -0.89 -2.28
CA SER A 286 10.67 0.57 -2.36
C SER A 286 9.76 1.04 -3.49
N TYR A 287 8.88 1.99 -3.18
CA TYR A 287 7.84 2.54 -4.06
C TYR A 287 6.87 1.49 -4.64
N LYS A 288 6.79 0.29 -4.05
CA LYS A 288 5.96 -0.81 -4.55
C LYS A 288 4.54 -0.83 -4.01
N VAL A 289 3.62 -1.27 -4.86
CA VAL A 289 2.30 -1.76 -4.46
C VAL A 289 2.22 -3.24 -4.79
N VAL A 290 1.88 -4.03 -3.79
CA VAL A 290 1.85 -5.49 -3.90
C VAL A 290 0.53 -6.02 -3.35
N GLU A 291 -0.08 -6.97 -4.06
CA GLU A 291 -1.29 -7.66 -3.63
C GLU A 291 -0.91 -9.04 -3.09
N ILE A 292 -1.41 -9.40 -1.90
CA ILE A 292 -1.01 -10.65 -1.24
C ILE A 292 -2.19 -11.51 -0.81
N ILE A 293 -2.09 -12.81 -1.10
CA ILE A 293 -2.99 -13.87 -0.62
C ILE A 293 -2.17 -15.09 -0.20
N ALA A 294 -2.79 -16.05 0.46
CA ALA A 294 -2.19 -17.36 0.74
C ALA A 294 -2.81 -18.43 -0.17
N ARG A 295 -1.99 -19.34 -0.69
CA ARG A 295 -2.45 -20.54 -1.38
C ARG A 295 -1.68 -21.78 -0.88
N PRO A 296 -2.35 -22.92 -0.62
CA PRO A 296 -1.68 -24.14 -0.17
C PRO A 296 -0.66 -24.70 -1.17
N ASP A 297 -0.89 -24.50 -2.46
CA ASP A 297 -0.09 -25.00 -3.58
C ASP A 297 1.01 -24.03 -4.04
N ALA A 298 1.05 -22.81 -3.49
CA ALA A 298 2.09 -21.85 -3.84
C ALA A 298 3.47 -22.33 -3.34
N PRO A 299 4.56 -22.11 -4.10
CA PRO A 299 5.90 -22.46 -3.65
C PRO A 299 6.32 -21.58 -2.46
N ASN A 300 6.98 -22.19 -1.48
CA ASN A 300 7.60 -21.46 -0.39
C ASN A 300 8.89 -20.80 -0.91
N ARG A 301 8.90 -19.46 -1.00
CA ARG A 301 10.05 -18.67 -1.48
C ARG A 301 10.37 -17.58 -0.46
N PRO A 302 11.66 -17.21 -0.31
CA PRO A 302 12.04 -16.03 0.46
C PRO A 302 11.27 -14.79 -0.02
N LEU A 303 10.79 -13.97 0.91
CA LEU A 303 10.03 -12.77 0.59
C LEU A 303 10.81 -11.77 -0.26
N GLN A 304 12.14 -11.71 -0.09
CA GLN A 304 13.01 -10.90 -0.95
C GLN A 304 12.89 -11.30 -2.42
N ASP A 305 12.95 -12.60 -2.73
CA ASP A 305 12.81 -13.11 -4.11
C ASP A 305 11.42 -12.82 -4.68
N ILE A 306 10.40 -12.94 -3.82
CA ILE A 306 9.03 -12.62 -4.20
C ILE A 306 8.90 -11.12 -4.52
N PHE A 307 9.41 -10.22 -3.67
CA PHE A 307 9.42 -8.78 -3.93
C PHE A 307 10.20 -8.41 -5.19
N ALA A 308 11.36 -9.05 -5.43
CA ALA A 308 12.19 -8.82 -6.60
C ALA A 308 11.47 -9.22 -7.90
N ALA A 309 10.64 -10.27 -7.86
CA ALA A 309 9.86 -10.73 -9.01
C ALA A 309 8.71 -9.78 -9.41
N ILE A 310 8.21 -8.96 -8.49
CA ILE A 310 7.12 -8.01 -8.79
C ILE A 310 7.64 -6.83 -9.62
N LYS A 311 7.17 -6.75 -10.86
CA LYS A 311 7.35 -5.59 -11.74
C LYS A 311 6.24 -4.58 -11.49
N GLN A 312 6.60 -3.30 -11.42
CA GLN A 312 5.63 -2.21 -11.41
C GLN A 312 5.38 -1.72 -12.83
N ASN A 313 4.13 -1.34 -13.10
CA ASN A 313 3.70 -0.71 -14.34
C ASN A 313 3.87 0.81 -14.28
#